data_AF-A0A067W4V4-F1
#
_entry.id   AF-A0A067W4V4-F1
#
_cell.length_a   1.000
_cell.length_b   1.000
_cell.length_c   1.000
_cell.angle_alpha   90.00
_cell.angle_beta   90.00
_cell.angle_gamma   90.00
#
_symmetry.space_group_name_H-M   'P 1'
#
loop_
_entity.id
_entity.type
_entity.pdbx_description
1 polymer ?
#
loop_
_entity_poly.entity_id
_entity_poly.type
_entity_poly.pdbx_seq_one_letter_code
_entity_poly.pdbx_strand_id
1 'polypeptide(L)' 'MRLKGIIAFQGDNDRYVIQGIHMILEGQHQRPWREDEKRESRLVFIGLTLDAEQLKTGFENCA' A
#
# COMPACT_ATOMS: atom_id res chain seq x y z
N MET A 1 3.34 2.76 15.57
CA MET A 1 3.15 3.15 14.15
C MET A 1 2.18 2.18 13.51
N ARG A 2 1.26 2.66 12.68
CA ARG A 2 0.37 1.82 11.86
C ARG A 2 0.55 2.17 10.39
N LEU A 3 0.47 1.17 9.54
CA LEU A 3 0.45 1.29 8.09
C LEU A 3 -0.75 0.53 7.57
N LYS A 4 -1.44 1.08 6.59
CA LYS A 4 -2.41 0.33 5.80
C LYS A 4 -2.34 0.77 4.36
N GLY A 5 -2.45 -0.15 3.42
CA GLY A 5 -2.49 0.21 2.02
C GLY A 5 -3.04 -0.87 1.13
N ILE A 6 -3.24 -0.47 -0.12
CA ILE A 6 -3.52 -1.36 -1.24
C ILE A 6 -2.40 -1.20 -2.25
N ILE A 7 -1.93 -2.30 -2.82
CA ILE A 7 -0.91 -2.31 -3.86
C ILE A 7 -1.54 -2.93 -5.12
N ALA A 8 -1.37 -2.25 -6.24
CA ALA A 8 -1.66 -2.76 -7.56
C ALA A 8 -0.37 -3.37 -8.14
N PHE A 9 -0.26 -4.69 -8.12
CA PHE A 9 0.85 -5.38 -8.77
C PHE A 9 0.63 -5.50 -10.27
N GLN A 10 1.69 -5.32 -11.06
CA GLN A 10 1.63 -5.51 -12.49
C GLN A 10 1.38 -6.98 -12.83
N GLY A 11 0.33 -7.26 -13.60
CA GLY A 11 -0.07 -8.62 -13.96
C GLY A 11 -0.96 -9.33 -12.93
N ASP A 12 -1.24 -8.69 -11.80
CA ASP A 12 -2.18 -9.19 -10.80
C ASP A 12 -3.56 -8.53 -10.98
N ASN A 13 -4.60 -9.36 -11.02
CA ASN A 13 -5.98 -8.87 -11.12
C ASN A 13 -6.62 -8.69 -9.74
N ASP A 14 -5.94 -9.11 -8.67
CA ASP A 14 -6.39 -8.97 -7.30
C ASP A 14 -5.75 -7.76 -6.60
N ARG A 15 -6.52 -7.20 -5.66
CA ARG A 15 -6.02 -6.19 -4.74
C ARG A 15 -5.19 -6.85 -3.67
N TYR A 16 -3.93 -6.41 -3.58
CA TYR A 16 -3.08 -6.77 -2.47
C TYR A 16 -3.23 -5.76 -1.35
N VAL A 17 -3.82 -6.18 -0.23
CA VAL A 17 -4.04 -5.32 0.93
C VAL A 17 -2.91 -5.58 1.93
N ILE A 18 -2.23 -4.51 2.32
CA ILE A 18 -1.19 -4.56 3.36
C ILE A 18 -1.65 -3.86 4.63
N GLN A 19 -1.24 -4.40 5.76
CA GLN A 19 -1.41 -3.80 7.07
C GLN A 19 -0.14 -3.99 7.89
N GLY A 20 0.30 -2.91 8.52
CA GLY A 20 1.47 -2.90 9.39
C GLY A 20 1.13 -2.39 10.77
N ILE A 21 1.53 -3.11 11.82
CA ILE A 21 1.41 -2.68 13.21
C ILE A 21 2.80 -2.79 13.84
N HIS A 22 3.36 -1.64 14.21
CA HIS A 22 4.74 -1.53 14.70
C HIS A 22 5.74 -2.15 13.73
N MET A 23 6.31 -3.32 14.06
CA MET A 23 7.32 -4.03 13.27
C MET A 23 6.74 -5.18 12.46
N ILE A 24 5.44 -5.45 12.60
CA ILE A 24 4.75 -6.53 11.89
C ILE A 24 4.14 -5.95 10.63
N LEU A 25 4.48 -6.52 9.48
CA LEU A 25 3.86 -6.22 8.19
C LEU A 25 3.22 -7.51 7.65
N GLU A 26 1.93 -7.45 7.36
CA GLU A 26 1.17 -8.54 6.76
C GLU A 26 0.51 -8.06 5.48
N GLY A 27 0.46 -8.92 4.47
CA GLY A 27 -0.18 -8.64 3.20
C GLY A 27 -0.93 -9.86 2.67
N GLN A 28 -2.11 -9.63 2.09
CA GLN A 28 -2.93 -10.69 1.49
C GLN A 28 -3.68 -10.19 0.26
N HIS A 29 -3.94 -11.10 -0.68
CA HIS A 29 -4.86 -10.87 -1.78
C HIS A 29 -6.28 -10.92 -1.23
N GLN A 30 -7.08 -9.90 -1.54
CA GLN A 30 -8.40 -9.79 -0.95
C GLN A 30 -9.52 -10.02 -1.96
N ARG A 31 -9.62 -9.18 -2.98
CA ARG A 31 -10.65 -9.27 -4.01
C ARG A 31 -10.10 -8.76 -5.34
N PRO A 32 -10.67 -9.20 -6.47
CA PRO A 32 -10.33 -8.64 -7.77
C PRO A 32 -10.58 -7.13 -7.83
N TRP A 33 -9.78 -6.45 -8.66
CA TRP A 33 -10.08 -5.10 -9.10
C TRP A 33 -11.40 -5.12 -9.88
N ARG A 34 -12.31 -4.19 -9.57
CA ARG A 34 -13.52 -4.02 -10.38
C ARG A 34 -13.12 -3.33 -11.68
N GLU A 35 -13.87 -3.59 -12.76
CA GLU A 35 -13.61 -3.00 -14.07
C GLU A 35 -13.70 -1.47 -14.04
N ASP A 36 -14.49 -0.92 -13.11
CA ASP A 36 -14.73 0.51 -12.92
C ASP A 36 -13.79 1.16 -11.88
N GLU A 37 -12.95 0.37 -11.18
CA GLU A 37 -12.04 0.91 -10.17
C GLU A 37 -10.63 1.15 -10.74
N LYS A 38 -10.08 2.33 -10.45
CA LYS A 38 -8.70 2.65 -10.78
C LYS A 38 -7.76 1.69 -10.06
N ARG A 39 -6.95 0.97 -10.82
CA ARG A 39 -5.87 0.13 -10.32
C ARG A 39 -4.72 1.02 -9.87
N GLU A 40 -4.84 1.56 -8.67
CA GLU A 40 -3.83 2.45 -8.08
C GLU A 40 -3.40 1.96 -6.71
N SER A 41 -2.10 2.06 -6.45
CA SER A 41 -1.53 1.73 -5.15
C SER A 41 -1.68 2.94 -4.21
N ARG A 42 -2.20 2.71 -3.00
CA ARG A 42 -2.40 3.75 -1.98
C ARG A 42 -1.92 3.25 -0.63
N LEU A 43 -1.10 4.04 0.03
CA LEU A 43 -0.57 3.76 1.36
C LEU A 43 -0.91 4.89 2.33
N VAL A 44 -1.24 4.52 3.56
CA VAL A 44 -1.52 5.43 4.67
C VAL A 44 -0.61 5.06 5.82
N PHE A 45 0.29 5.96 6.18
CA PHE A 45 1.18 5.84 7.33
C PHE A 45 0.63 6.69 8.49
N ILE A 46 0.58 6.11 9.69
CA ILE A 46 0.12 6.77 10.92
C ILE A 46 1.19 6.58 12.00
N GLY A 47 1.88 7.65 12.37
CA GLY A 47 3.00 7.63 13.30
C GLY A 47 3.43 9.03 13.74
N LEU A 48 4.24 9.09 14.80
CA LEU A 48 4.84 10.33 15.28
C LEU A 48 6.17 10.56 14.54
N THR A 49 6.40 11.80 14.08
CA THR A 49 7.63 12.20 13.36
C THR A 49 7.88 11.36 12.09
N LEU A 50 6.88 11.29 11.20
CA LEU A 50 7.03 10.66 9.89
C LEU A 50 7.62 11.67 8.88
N ASP A 51 8.64 11.25 8.14
CA ASP A 51 9.19 12.02 7.04
C ASP A 51 8.38 11.74 5.76
N ALA A 52 7.44 12.64 5.47
CA ALA A 52 6.51 12.45 4.35
C ALA A 52 7.22 12.45 2.99
N GLU A 53 8.28 13.25 2.81
CA GLU A 53 9.03 13.33 1.56
C GLU A 53 9.83 12.05 1.30
N GLN A 54 10.50 11.51 2.32
CA GLN A 54 11.20 10.25 2.23
C GLN A 54 10.24 9.09 1.91
N LEU A 55 9.08 9.04 2.58
CA LEU A 55 8.07 8.00 2.33
C LEU A 55 7.48 8.09 0.92
N LYS A 56 7.19 9.31 0.45
CA LYS A 56 6.67 9.55 -0.90
C LYS A 56 7.69 9.14 -1.96
N THR A 57 8.92 9.63 -1.85
CA THR A 57 10.01 9.35 -2.79
C THR A 57 10.35 7.86 -2.83
N GLY A 58 10.43 7.22 -1.66
CA GLY A 58 10.69 5.79 -1.57
C GLY A 58 9.60 4.97 -2.26
N PHE A 59 8.34 5.39 -2.17
CA PHE A 59 7.23 4.71 -2.82
C PHE A 59 7.17 4.96 -4.33
N GLU A 60 7.39 6.20 -4.78
CA GLU A 60 7.41 6.56 -6.20
C GLU A 60 8.54 5.85 -6.96
N ASN A 61 9.67 5.57 -6.30
CA ASN A 61 10.78 4.82 -6.90
C ASN A 61 10.49 3.31 -7.09
N CYS A 62 9.41 2.79 -6.52
CA CYS A 62 8.99 1.40 -6.70
C CYS A 62 7.92 1.20 -7.80
N ALA A 63 7.41 2.31 -8.36
CA ALA A 63 6.33 2.32 -9.35
C ALA A 63 6.83 2.15 -10.80
#